data_AF-A0A7S2BXH1-F1
#
_entry.id   AF-A0A7S2BXH1-F1
#
_cell.length_a   1.000
_cell.length_b   1.000
_cell.length_c   1.000
_cell.angle_alpha   90.00
_cell.angle_beta   90.00
_cell.angle_gamma   90.00
#
_symmetry.space_group_name_H-M   'P 1'
#
loop_
_entity.id
_entity.type
_entity.pdbx_description
1 polymer ?
#
loop_
_entity_poly.entity_id
_entity_poly.type
_entity_poly.pdbx_seq_one_letter_code
_entity_poly.pdbx_strand_id
1 'polypeptide(L)'
;PMATVFPAKQRHPLFQPSHTEVTGPKATNKFWTNWMVHRGQSYAIFPMPYVLKWGGGHQLHVSHNYPRYIKGELGPGRMKAYVTPVVSELTLGAKEPATEHVIVSESLFGIDTEVHGRAGQKIRFPIYTGMAYISGRFSGGFTPFVSHPHGIAKIKKERDGVWSFW
;
A
#
# COMPACT_ATOMS: atom_id res chain seq x y z
N PRO A 1 23.71 -15.38 -21.74
CA PRO A 1 22.51 -15.77 -22.50
C PRO A 1 22.58 -15.23 -23.94
N MET A 2 22.47 -16.10 -24.96
CA MET A 2 22.60 -15.69 -26.36
C MET A 2 21.39 -14.83 -26.78
N ALA A 3 21.65 -13.56 -27.09
CA ALA A 3 20.67 -12.57 -27.56
C ALA A 3 20.03 -12.93 -28.93
N THR A 4 20.44 -14.04 -29.54
CA THR A 4 19.93 -14.55 -30.82
C THR A 4 18.62 -15.32 -30.67
N VAL A 5 18.35 -15.94 -29.51
CA VAL A 5 17.11 -16.68 -29.25
C VAL A 5 16.05 -15.78 -28.58
N PHE A 6 16.50 -14.88 -27.71
CA PHE A 6 15.64 -13.91 -27.02
C PHE A 6 16.10 -12.50 -27.37
N PRO A 7 15.48 -11.85 -28.39
CA PRO A 7 15.90 -10.52 -28.78
C PRO A 7 15.72 -9.56 -27.61
N ALA A 8 16.79 -8.83 -27.28
CA ALA A 8 16.76 -7.85 -26.22
C ALA A 8 15.68 -6.80 -26.52
N LYS A 9 14.71 -6.68 -25.63
CA LYS A 9 13.73 -5.58 -25.66
C LYS A 9 14.15 -4.55 -24.63
N GLN A 10 14.26 -3.29 -25.06
CA GLN A 10 14.58 -2.18 -24.16
C GLN A 10 13.46 -1.90 -23.15
N ARG A 11 12.21 -2.29 -23.47
CA ARG A 11 11.04 -2.08 -22.60
C ARG A 11 10.11 -3.29 -22.62
N HIS A 12 9.50 -3.57 -21.48
CA HIS A 12 8.41 -4.53 -21.40
C HIS A 12 7.15 -3.92 -22.07
N PRO A 13 6.44 -4.67 -22.93
CA PRO A 13 5.40 -4.10 -23.79
C PRO A 13 4.15 -3.62 -23.06
N LEU A 14 3.88 -4.13 -21.85
CA LEU A 14 2.61 -3.88 -21.14
C LEU A 14 2.77 -3.15 -19.80
N PHE A 15 3.90 -3.34 -19.12
CA PHE A 15 4.07 -2.90 -17.73
C PHE A 15 5.43 -2.24 -17.60
N GLN A 16 5.43 -0.92 -17.39
CA GLN A 16 6.63 -0.14 -17.14
C GLN A 16 6.63 0.25 -15.65
N PRO A 17 7.68 -0.11 -14.89
CA PRO A 17 7.88 0.39 -13.54
C PRO A 17 7.94 1.92 -13.56
N SER A 18 7.10 2.58 -12.76
CA SER A 18 7.03 4.06 -12.67
C SER A 18 7.11 4.58 -11.23
N HIS A 19 6.88 3.73 -10.23
CA HIS A 19 6.84 4.10 -8.82
C HIS A 19 7.92 3.37 -8.02
N THR A 20 9.17 3.41 -8.50
CA THR A 20 10.29 2.75 -7.83
C THR A 20 11.62 3.46 -8.07
N GLU A 21 12.42 3.57 -7.02
CA GLU A 21 13.81 4.03 -7.02
C GLU A 21 14.80 2.86 -6.89
N VAL A 22 14.30 1.63 -6.72
CA VAL A 22 15.14 0.45 -6.65
C VAL A 22 15.89 0.32 -7.98
N THR A 23 17.20 0.05 -7.95
CA THR A 23 18.01 -0.16 -9.16
C THR A 23 18.00 -1.63 -9.58
N GLY A 24 18.32 -1.92 -10.84
CA GLY A 24 18.40 -3.30 -11.35
C GLY A 24 17.05 -4.00 -11.58
N PRO A 25 17.04 -5.35 -11.65
CA PRO A 25 15.82 -6.12 -11.89
C PRO A 25 14.74 -5.83 -10.84
N LYS A 26 13.47 -5.91 -11.27
CA LYS A 26 12.30 -5.65 -10.43
C LYS A 26 11.53 -6.93 -10.18
N ALA A 27 11.00 -7.09 -8.97
CA ALA A 27 10.10 -8.20 -8.71
C ALA A 27 8.79 -8.00 -9.48
N THR A 28 8.27 -9.06 -10.11
CA THR A 28 7.09 -9.00 -10.99
C THR A 28 5.89 -9.79 -10.47
N ASN A 29 6.11 -10.72 -9.52
CA ASN A 29 5.10 -11.65 -9.00
C ASN A 29 5.08 -11.61 -7.47
N LYS A 30 5.01 -10.41 -6.89
CA LYS A 30 4.94 -10.20 -5.44
C LYS A 30 3.68 -9.43 -5.10
N PHE A 31 3.20 -9.55 -3.86
CA PHE A 31 1.92 -8.95 -3.47
C PHE A 31 1.88 -7.42 -3.63
N TRP A 32 3.04 -6.75 -3.72
CA TRP A 32 3.18 -5.31 -3.89
C TRP A 32 3.38 -4.83 -5.33
N THR A 33 3.57 -5.73 -6.30
CA THR A 33 4.05 -5.33 -7.64
C THR A 33 3.06 -4.46 -8.41
N ASN A 34 1.79 -4.51 -8.02
CA ASN A 34 0.75 -3.57 -8.47
C ASN A 34 1.22 -2.13 -8.25
N TRP A 35 1.77 -1.81 -7.09
CA TRP A 35 2.19 -0.45 -6.74
C TRP A 35 3.42 0.05 -7.47
N MET A 36 4.11 -0.81 -8.22
CA MET A 36 5.30 -0.43 -8.97
C MET A 36 4.98 0.10 -10.39
N VAL A 37 3.84 -0.30 -10.96
CA VAL A 37 3.48 -0.03 -12.36
C VAL A 37 2.49 1.13 -12.47
N HIS A 38 2.48 1.79 -13.62
CA HIS A 38 1.55 2.89 -13.91
C HIS A 38 0.08 2.47 -13.69
N ARG A 39 -0.70 3.32 -13.01
CA ARG A 39 -2.10 3.10 -12.58
C ARG A 39 -2.29 1.99 -11.56
N GLY A 40 -1.24 1.26 -11.21
CA GLY A 40 -1.30 0.14 -10.30
C GLY A 40 -1.51 0.55 -8.84
N GLN A 41 -1.23 1.82 -8.48
CA GLN A 41 -1.51 2.39 -7.16
C GLN A 41 -2.99 2.40 -6.78
N SER A 42 -3.89 2.34 -7.78
CA SER A 42 -5.34 2.26 -7.58
C SER A 42 -5.81 0.91 -7.03
N TYR A 43 -4.97 -0.12 -7.12
CA TYR A 43 -5.25 -1.46 -6.62
C TYR A 43 -4.73 -1.62 -5.19
N ALA A 44 -5.46 -2.44 -4.43
CA ALA A 44 -5.03 -2.82 -3.10
C ALA A 44 -3.91 -3.87 -3.15
N ILE A 45 -3.17 -3.96 -2.06
CA ILE A 45 -2.20 -5.02 -1.79
C ILE A 45 -2.53 -5.70 -0.46
N PHE A 46 -2.06 -6.93 -0.30
CA PHE A 46 -2.45 -7.83 0.78
C PHE A 46 -1.22 -8.36 1.51
N PRO A 47 -0.54 -7.54 2.33
CA PRO A 47 0.54 -8.03 3.19
C PRO A 47 0.05 -9.06 4.21
N MET A 48 -1.24 -9.03 4.57
CA MET A 48 -1.85 -9.80 5.67
C MET A 48 -1.24 -9.46 7.05
N PRO A 49 -2.07 -9.30 8.10
CA PRO A 49 -3.53 -9.40 8.11
C PRO A 49 -4.25 -8.17 7.51
N TYR A 50 -3.50 -7.14 7.14
CA TYR A 50 -4.04 -5.89 6.59
C TYR A 50 -4.21 -5.93 5.07
N VAL A 51 -5.17 -5.14 4.60
CA VAL A 51 -5.31 -4.71 3.20
C VAL A 51 -4.95 -3.24 3.10
N LEU A 52 -4.08 -2.90 2.16
CA LEU A 52 -3.57 -1.55 1.98
C LEU A 52 -3.89 -1.02 0.60
N LYS A 53 -4.20 0.28 0.51
CA LYS A 53 -4.44 0.97 -0.77
C LYS A 53 -3.98 2.42 -0.68
N TRP A 54 -3.48 2.97 -1.79
CA TRP A 54 -3.18 4.40 -1.85
C TRP A 54 -4.45 5.22 -2.16
N GLY A 55 -4.68 6.26 -1.35
CA GLY A 55 -5.61 7.35 -1.62
C GLY A 55 -4.85 8.55 -2.17
N GLY A 56 -5.24 9.03 -3.35
CA GLY A 56 -4.56 10.15 -4.02
C GLY A 56 -3.06 9.94 -4.28
N GLY A 57 -2.57 8.70 -4.19
CA GLY A 57 -1.14 8.35 -4.31
C GLY A 57 -0.28 8.66 -3.08
N HIS A 58 -0.79 9.32 -2.04
CA HIS A 58 0.02 9.83 -0.92
C HIS A 58 -0.54 9.53 0.47
N GLN A 59 -1.77 9.03 0.54
CA GLN A 59 -2.40 8.59 1.79
C GLN A 59 -2.51 7.08 1.81
N LEU A 60 -2.06 6.43 2.87
CA LEU A 60 -2.12 4.99 3.04
C LEU A 60 -3.44 4.62 3.73
N HIS A 61 -4.36 4.05 2.95
CA HIS A 61 -5.61 3.51 3.45
C HIS A 61 -5.36 2.09 3.97
N VAL A 62 -5.87 1.82 5.17
CA VAL A 62 -5.72 0.58 5.91
C VAL A 62 -7.10 -0.03 6.14
N SER A 63 -7.23 -1.31 5.87
CA SER A 63 -8.38 -2.14 6.19
C SER A 63 -7.93 -3.40 6.91
N HIS A 64 -8.69 -3.80 7.92
CA HIS A 64 -8.41 -4.97 8.76
C HIS A 64 -9.68 -5.69 9.24
N ASN A 65 -10.86 -5.04 9.20
CA ASN A 65 -12.06 -5.53 9.85
C ASN A 65 -12.61 -6.84 9.26
N TYR A 66 -13.45 -7.45 10.10
CA TYR A 66 -14.17 -8.71 9.93
C TYR A 66 -14.56 -9.02 8.47
N PRO A 67 -14.39 -10.28 8.03
CA PRO A 67 -14.58 -10.68 6.64
C PRO A 67 -16.03 -10.45 6.20
N ARG A 68 -16.30 -9.29 5.60
CA ARG A 68 -17.48 -9.10 4.76
C ARG A 68 -17.21 -9.80 3.44
N TYR A 69 -17.48 -11.10 3.36
CA TYR A 69 -17.38 -11.77 2.08
C TYR A 69 -18.67 -11.60 1.28
N ILE A 70 -18.51 -11.39 -0.02
CA ILE A 70 -19.59 -11.54 -0.98
C ILE A 70 -19.41 -12.92 -1.60
N LYS A 71 -20.38 -13.80 -1.37
CA LYS A 71 -20.44 -15.14 -1.97
C LYS A 71 -21.38 -15.11 -3.15
N GLY A 72 -20.90 -15.56 -4.31
CA GLY A 72 -21.77 -15.98 -5.41
C GLY A 72 -21.94 -17.49 -5.34
N GLU A 73 -23.16 -18.00 -5.47
CA GLU A 73 -23.44 -19.43 -5.43
C GLU A 73 -23.98 -19.94 -6.78
N LEU A 74 -23.58 -21.15 -7.17
CA LEU A 74 -24.10 -21.88 -8.35
C LEU A 74 -25.10 -22.98 -7.95
N GLY A 75 -25.53 -23.00 -6.68
CA GLY A 75 -26.36 -24.03 -6.07
C GLY A 75 -25.79 -24.50 -4.73
N PRO A 76 -26.46 -25.43 -4.04
CA PRO A 76 -26.10 -25.87 -2.70
C PRO A 76 -24.64 -26.35 -2.62
N GLY A 77 -23.85 -25.73 -1.74
CA GLY A 77 -22.45 -26.08 -1.51
C GLY A 77 -21.48 -25.71 -2.64
N ARG A 78 -21.93 -25.04 -3.71
CA ARG A 78 -21.07 -24.67 -4.86
C ARG A 78 -20.87 -23.18 -4.93
N MET A 79 -19.66 -22.74 -4.60
CA MET A 79 -19.26 -21.34 -4.64
C MET A 79 -18.77 -20.94 -6.05
N LYS A 80 -19.39 -19.91 -6.63
CA LYS A 80 -18.95 -19.26 -7.87
C LYS A 80 -17.81 -18.28 -7.63
N ALA A 81 -17.93 -17.51 -6.56
CA ALA A 81 -17.04 -16.40 -6.25
C ALA A 81 -17.00 -16.13 -4.76
N TYR A 82 -15.83 -15.71 -4.29
CA TYR A 82 -15.61 -15.19 -2.96
C TYR A 82 -14.84 -13.88 -3.10
N VAL A 83 -15.45 -12.77 -2.69
CA VAL A 83 -14.85 -11.44 -2.81
C VAL A 83 -14.77 -10.82 -1.43
N THR A 84 -13.58 -10.32 -1.08
CA THR A 84 -13.37 -9.47 0.10
C THR A 84 -13.29 -8.02 -0.37
N PRO A 85 -14.32 -7.19 -0.13
CA PRO A 85 -14.31 -5.78 -0.51
C PRO A 85 -13.30 -5.04 0.36
N VAL A 86 -12.59 -4.09 -0.26
CA VAL A 86 -11.65 -3.23 0.43
C VAL A 86 -12.39 -2.01 0.95
N VAL A 87 -12.58 -1.96 2.27
CA VAL A 87 -13.21 -0.81 2.95
C VAL A 87 -12.16 -0.17 3.83
N SER A 88 -11.77 1.06 3.51
CA SER A 88 -10.83 1.81 4.34
C SER A 88 -11.43 2.01 5.73
N GLU A 89 -10.66 1.69 6.76
CA GLU A 89 -11.02 1.97 8.16
C GLU A 89 -10.17 3.12 8.68
N LEU A 90 -8.87 3.05 8.44
CA LEU A 90 -7.94 4.09 8.87
C LEU A 90 -7.17 4.60 7.66
N THR A 91 -6.91 5.89 7.61
CA THR A 91 -6.02 6.49 6.63
C THR A 91 -4.87 7.16 7.35
N LEU A 92 -3.65 6.87 6.91
CA LEU A 92 -2.41 7.48 7.39
C LEU A 92 -1.82 8.38 6.31
N GLY A 93 -1.40 9.58 6.67
CA GLY A 93 -0.74 10.49 5.74
C GLY A 93 -0.15 11.70 6.46
N ALA A 94 0.09 12.77 5.71
CA ALA A 94 0.45 14.08 6.24
C ALA A 94 -0.62 15.13 5.92
N LYS A 95 -0.65 16.20 6.70
CA LYS A 95 -1.50 17.37 6.41
C LYS A 95 -0.97 18.16 5.20
N GLU A 96 0.34 18.19 5.06
CA GLU A 96 1.02 18.92 4.00
C GLU A 96 0.92 18.15 2.67
N PRO A 97 0.91 18.85 1.52
CA PRO A 97 0.93 18.19 0.21
C PRO A 97 2.15 17.28 0.05
N ALA A 98 1.93 16.08 -0.46
CA ALA A 98 2.96 15.08 -0.70
C ALA A 98 2.90 14.57 -2.15
N THR A 99 4.02 14.05 -2.63
CA THR A 99 4.13 13.35 -3.91
C THR A 99 3.41 12.02 -3.86
N GLU A 100 3.19 11.41 -5.02
CA GLU A 100 2.84 9.99 -5.09
C GLU A 100 3.93 9.13 -4.42
N HIS A 101 3.52 7.93 -4.00
CA HIS A 101 4.39 6.96 -3.37
C HIS A 101 5.47 6.46 -4.34
N VAL A 102 6.59 6.07 -3.77
CA VAL A 102 7.69 5.43 -4.48
C VAL A 102 8.24 4.26 -3.66
N ILE A 103 8.51 3.14 -4.31
CA ILE A 103 9.17 1.98 -3.69
C ILE A 103 10.68 2.23 -3.69
N VAL A 104 11.25 2.41 -2.51
CA VAL A 104 12.68 2.73 -2.34
C VAL A 104 13.54 1.52 -2.00
N SER A 105 12.91 0.45 -1.50
CA SER A 105 13.60 -0.80 -1.17
C SER A 105 12.68 -1.99 -1.37
N GLU A 106 13.26 -3.09 -1.85
CA GLU A 106 12.60 -4.38 -2.00
C GLU A 106 13.35 -5.45 -1.21
N SER A 107 12.60 -6.31 -0.54
CA SER A 107 13.09 -7.48 0.18
C SER A 107 12.29 -8.72 -0.24
N LEU A 108 12.66 -9.90 0.26
CA LEU A 108 11.98 -11.15 -0.05
C LEU A 108 10.49 -11.12 0.37
N PHE A 109 10.20 -10.44 1.47
CA PHE A 109 8.92 -10.48 2.20
C PHE A 109 8.16 -9.15 2.22
N GLY A 110 8.69 -8.12 1.57
CA GLY A 110 8.10 -6.79 1.64
C GLY A 110 8.91 -5.72 0.95
N ILE A 111 8.46 -4.49 1.17
CA ILE A 111 9.02 -3.28 0.59
C ILE A 111 9.04 -2.14 1.59
N ASP A 112 9.90 -1.17 1.33
CA ASP A 112 9.76 0.15 1.91
C ASP A 112 9.23 1.11 0.83
N THR A 113 8.17 1.82 1.19
CA THR A 113 7.60 2.88 0.35
C THR A 113 7.79 4.23 1.00
N GLU A 114 7.97 5.26 0.20
CA GLU A 114 8.11 6.62 0.67
C GLU A 114 7.15 7.55 -0.07
N VAL A 115 6.71 8.59 0.64
CA VAL A 115 6.07 9.78 0.05
C VAL A 115 6.88 10.98 0.49
N HIS A 116 7.10 11.94 -0.42
CA HIS A 116 7.96 13.09 -0.19
C HIS A 116 7.13 14.39 -0.21
N GLY A 117 7.55 15.39 0.56
CA GLY A 117 7.00 16.74 0.52
C GLY A 117 7.89 17.69 -0.26
N ARG A 118 7.57 18.98 -0.24
CA ARG A 118 8.29 20.02 -1.00
C ARG A 118 9.61 20.45 -0.36
N ALA A 119 9.73 20.35 0.96
CA ALA A 119 10.85 20.87 1.74
C ALA A 119 11.69 19.74 2.39
N GLY A 120 11.92 18.66 1.65
CA GLY A 120 12.64 17.48 2.17
C GLY A 120 11.84 16.67 3.20
N GLN A 121 10.54 16.96 3.36
CA GLN A 121 9.66 16.18 4.20
C GLN A 121 9.49 14.79 3.62
N LYS A 122 9.35 13.78 4.48
CA LYS A 122 9.26 12.40 4.03
C LYS A 122 8.52 11.54 5.05
N ILE A 123 7.64 10.67 4.54
CA ILE A 123 7.06 9.57 5.29
C ILE A 123 7.55 8.27 4.68
N ARG A 124 8.08 7.35 5.49
CA ARG A 124 8.43 5.99 5.07
C ARG A 124 7.48 4.97 5.69
N PHE A 125 6.86 4.14 4.86
CA PHE A 125 6.00 3.04 5.26
C PHE A 125 6.68 1.71 4.94
N PRO A 126 7.18 0.97 5.96
CA PRO A 126 7.63 -0.40 5.78
C PRO A 126 6.42 -1.34 5.66
N ILE A 127 6.28 -2.00 4.52
CA ILE A 127 5.16 -2.91 4.21
C ILE A 127 5.68 -4.32 4.02
N TYR A 128 5.46 -5.16 5.02
CA TYR A 128 5.94 -6.54 5.04
C TYR A 128 4.81 -7.51 5.32
N THR A 129 4.94 -8.72 4.78
CA THR A 129 3.94 -9.75 5.02
C THR A 129 3.90 -10.17 6.49
N GLY A 130 2.71 -10.37 7.05
CA GLY A 130 2.52 -10.81 8.43
C GLY A 130 2.80 -9.75 9.49
N MET A 131 2.93 -8.47 9.13
CA MET A 131 3.16 -7.41 10.10
C MET A 131 1.97 -7.26 11.07
N ALA A 132 2.27 -7.12 12.36
CA ALA A 132 1.25 -6.94 13.39
C ALA A 132 0.74 -5.48 13.50
N TYR A 133 1.44 -4.53 12.88
CA TYR A 133 1.12 -3.10 12.94
C TYR A 133 1.43 -2.43 11.60
N ILE A 134 0.63 -1.42 11.24
CA ILE A 134 0.99 -0.47 10.19
C ILE A 134 1.78 0.68 10.83
N SER A 135 2.90 1.05 10.21
CA SER A 135 3.74 2.13 10.71
C SER A 135 4.13 3.10 9.59
N GLY A 136 4.34 4.36 9.96
CA GLY A 136 4.84 5.41 9.09
C GLY A 136 5.85 6.26 9.85
N ARG A 137 7.08 6.36 9.34
CA ARG A 137 8.13 7.20 9.94
C ARG A 137 8.14 8.56 9.26
N PHE A 138 7.75 9.59 10.00
CA PHE A 138 7.70 10.98 9.55
C PHE A 138 9.05 11.68 9.81
N SER A 139 9.48 12.51 8.86
CA SER A 139 10.74 13.25 8.92
C SER A 139 10.65 14.54 8.09
N GLY A 140 11.56 15.48 8.36
CA GLY A 140 11.61 16.77 7.66
C GLY A 140 10.44 17.72 7.97
N GLY A 141 9.63 17.44 8.99
CA GLY A 141 8.55 18.34 9.45
C GLY A 141 7.17 18.09 8.86
N PHE A 142 6.88 16.89 8.31
CA PHE A 142 5.50 16.50 8.07
C PHE A 142 4.72 16.41 9.37
N THR A 143 3.48 16.92 9.36
CA THR A 143 2.52 16.74 10.44
C THR A 143 1.71 15.48 10.19
N PRO A 144 1.82 14.43 11.06
CA PRO A 144 1.02 13.23 10.90
C PRO A 144 -0.47 13.53 10.85
N PHE A 145 -1.14 12.90 9.90
CA PHE A 145 -2.58 12.96 9.71
C PHE A 145 -3.14 11.55 9.78
N VAL A 146 -4.18 11.40 10.61
CA VAL A 146 -4.94 10.16 10.75
C VAL A 146 -6.40 10.50 10.55
N SER A 147 -7.09 9.77 9.69
CA SER A 147 -8.52 9.92 9.48
C SER A 147 -9.23 8.58 9.37
N HIS A 148 -10.54 8.63 9.59
CA HIS A 148 -11.46 7.51 9.38
C HIS A 148 -12.51 7.97 8.35
N PRO A 149 -12.90 7.16 7.35
CA PRO A 149 -13.78 7.63 6.26
C PRO A 149 -15.15 8.12 6.70
N HIS A 150 -15.65 7.65 7.84
CA HIS A 150 -16.92 8.09 8.43
C HIS A 150 -16.73 9.16 9.53
N GLY A 151 -15.54 9.75 9.62
CA GLY A 151 -15.13 10.54 10.76
C GLY A 151 -14.69 9.68 11.93
N ILE A 152 -13.89 10.27 12.82
CA ILE A 152 -13.48 9.65 14.09
C ILE A 152 -14.46 10.12 15.15
N ALA A 153 -15.24 9.20 15.72
CA ALA A 153 -16.28 9.57 16.69
C ALA A 153 -15.68 9.93 18.05
N LYS A 154 -14.67 9.18 18.51
CA LYS A 154 -13.97 9.42 19.78
C LYS A 154 -12.47 9.18 19.64
N ILE A 155 -11.70 10.03 20.33
CA ILE A 155 -10.25 9.91 20.48
C ILE A 155 -9.95 9.84 21.97
N LYS A 156 -9.23 8.81 22.40
CA LYS A 156 -8.71 8.73 23.77
C LYS A 156 -7.20 8.61 23.73
N LYS A 157 -6.54 9.51 24.44
CA LYS A 157 -5.12 9.37 24.77
C LYS A 157 -5.01 8.27 25.83
N GLU A 158 -4.40 7.15 25.46
CA GLU A 158 -4.14 6.04 26.40
C GLU A 158 -2.90 6.34 27.23
N ARG A 159 -1.87 6.89 26.59
CA ARG A 159 -0.62 7.34 27.19
C ARG A 159 0.10 8.28 26.21
N ASP A 160 1.25 8.81 26.62
CA ASP A 160 2.05 9.65 25.73
C ASP A 160 2.42 8.90 24.44
N GLY A 161 2.07 9.52 23.30
CA GLY A 161 2.31 8.95 21.97
C GLY A 161 1.35 7.84 21.54
N VAL A 162 0.35 7.48 22.36
CA VAL A 162 -0.61 6.40 22.02
C VAL A 162 -2.04 6.89 22.14
N TRP A 163 -2.77 6.78 21.04
CA TRP A 163 -4.17 7.16 20.95
C TRP A 163 -5.00 5.98 20.43
N SER A 164 -6.18 5.84 20.99
CA SER A 164 -7.20 4.90 20.57
C SER A 164 -8.32 5.65 19.84
N PHE A 165 -8.84 5.05 18.77
CA PHE A 165 -9.88 5.61 17.91
C PHE A 165 -11.07 4.63 17.84
N TRP A 166 -12.31 5.11 18.04
CA TRP A 166 -13.54 4.33 17.87
C TRP A 166 -14.75 5.21 17.59
#